data_AF-A0A954IBI6-F1
#
_entry.id   AF-A0A954IBI6-F1
#
_cell.length_a   1.000
_cell.length_b   1.000
_cell.length_c   1.000
_cell.angle_alpha   90.00
_cell.angle_beta   90.00
_cell.angle_gamma   90.00
#
_symmetry.space_group_name_H-M   'P 1'
#
loop_
_entity.id
_entity.type
_entity.pdbx_description
1 polymer ?
#
loop_
_entity_poly.entity_id
_entity_poly.type
_entity_poly.pdbx_seq_one_letter_code
_entity_poly.pdbx_strand_id
1 'polypeptide(L)'
;MDHCHCQTTAHCRSRFFGSFCRRLALSCGLAGLLVAVCQHVAAADGEAVWNDRCASCHGGMGEGTTEFPAPLFGDRPTVELAGLIERTMPDGSPEDCVGEEARAVAEWIQQKFYSPEAQARLHPPRVSLSRLTVSQYRNAVADLSTSFQWLARAGDKSGLSGSYYADRRFRRDQRKIERVDPQVDFPFAAGSPDAEQIPPEEFSIQWRGSLIVQQTGWYEFILKTENGAKLFVNNPDTPLIDVWVRSGSETTFRASRYLLAGRIYPLSLDWFKFKEPTASVALMWKPPFGVEEVIPARHLTPENSPPLIIPETAFPPD
;
A
#
# COMPACT_ATOMS: atom_id res chain seq x y z
N MET A 1 -59.48 -25.21 -29.04
CA MET A 1 -60.10 -25.61 -27.76
C MET A 1 -59.02 -26.29 -26.97
N ASP A 2 -58.51 -25.62 -25.95
CA ASP A 2 -58.33 -26.19 -24.61
C ASP A 2 -57.86 -25.06 -23.69
N HIS A 3 -58.84 -24.57 -22.93
CA HIS A 3 -58.64 -23.62 -21.85
C HIS A 3 -58.01 -24.36 -20.66
N CYS A 4 -57.01 -23.76 -20.03
CA CYS A 4 -56.64 -24.14 -18.66
C CYS A 4 -56.56 -22.87 -17.81
N HIS A 5 -57.64 -22.63 -17.07
CA HIS A 5 -57.68 -21.68 -15.96
C HIS A 5 -57.03 -22.30 -14.74
N CYS A 6 -56.20 -21.53 -14.02
CA CYS A 6 -55.80 -21.86 -12.66
C CYS A 6 -56.07 -20.66 -11.75
N GLN A 7 -57.10 -20.79 -10.91
CA GLN A 7 -57.34 -19.95 -9.75
C GLN A 7 -56.42 -20.43 -8.61
N THR A 8 -55.84 -19.52 -7.84
CA THR A 8 -55.46 -19.88 -6.46
C THR A 8 -55.50 -18.67 -5.52
N THR A 9 -56.03 -18.97 -4.34
CA THR A 9 -56.53 -18.09 -3.28
C THR A 9 -55.42 -17.54 -2.38
N ALA A 10 -55.62 -16.29 -1.94
CA ALA A 10 -54.85 -15.61 -0.92
C ALA A 10 -55.08 -16.18 0.49
N HIS A 11 -54.02 -16.32 1.28
CA HIS A 11 -54.04 -16.22 2.75
C HIS A 11 -52.62 -16.01 3.31
N CYS A 12 -52.31 -14.78 3.75
CA CYS A 12 -51.19 -14.55 4.66
C CYS A 12 -51.69 -13.76 5.88
N ARG A 13 -51.54 -14.37 7.06
CA ARG A 13 -52.01 -13.87 8.36
C ARG A 13 -51.05 -12.83 8.93
N SER A 14 -51.58 -11.66 9.26
CA SER A 14 -50.96 -10.61 10.04
C SER A 14 -50.82 -10.97 11.53
N ARG A 15 -49.68 -10.63 12.16
CA ARG A 15 -49.57 -10.47 13.63
C ARG A 15 -48.82 -9.18 14.00
N PHE A 16 -49.61 -8.24 14.50
CA PHE A 16 -49.41 -7.36 15.66
C PHE A 16 -47.97 -6.92 16.03
N PHE A 17 -47.72 -5.62 15.89
CA PHE A 17 -46.97 -4.85 16.88
C PHE A 17 -47.78 -3.62 17.28
N GLY A 18 -48.05 -3.49 18.58
CA GLY A 18 -48.86 -2.41 19.15
C GLY A 18 -48.07 -1.11 19.24
N SER A 19 -48.72 0.00 18.92
CA SER A 19 -48.26 1.33 19.29
C SER A 19 -49.37 2.11 19.98
N PHE A 20 -49.00 2.66 21.12
CA PHE A 20 -49.77 3.54 21.99
C PHE A 20 -50.20 4.80 21.24
N CYS A 21 -51.49 5.17 21.29
CA CYS A 21 -51.89 6.55 20.99
C CYS A 21 -53.11 6.96 21.82
N ARG A 22 -52.90 7.97 22.68
CA ARG A 22 -53.93 8.63 23.48
C ARG A 22 -54.31 9.94 22.78
N ARG A 23 -55.62 10.18 22.71
CA ARG A 23 -56.32 11.22 21.93
C ARG A 23 -56.17 12.64 22.51
N LEU A 24 -56.10 13.64 21.63
CA LEU A 24 -56.66 14.99 21.77
C LEU A 24 -56.95 15.49 20.34
N ALA A 25 -58.20 15.50 19.85
CA ALA A 25 -59.29 16.45 20.09
C ALA A 25 -59.20 17.73 19.22
N LEU A 26 -60.11 17.76 18.23
CA LEU A 26 -60.81 18.88 17.57
C LEU A 26 -60.04 20.18 17.25
N SER A 27 -60.05 20.56 15.97
CA SER A 27 -60.83 21.74 15.53
C SER A 27 -60.93 21.85 14.00
N CYS A 28 -62.03 22.48 13.62
CA CYS A 28 -62.60 22.69 12.29
C CYS A 28 -61.70 23.56 11.38
N GLY A 29 -61.66 23.22 10.09
CA GLY A 29 -61.08 24.06 9.05
C GLY A 29 -61.38 23.51 7.67
N LEU A 30 -62.50 23.92 7.08
CA LEU A 30 -62.79 23.70 5.66
C LEU A 30 -61.78 24.51 4.83
N ALA A 31 -60.77 23.84 4.30
CA ALA A 31 -59.99 24.31 3.17
C ALA A 31 -59.98 23.16 2.15
N GLY A 32 -60.55 23.41 0.97
CA GLY A 32 -60.57 22.45 -0.13
C GLY A 32 -59.15 22.12 -0.56
N LEU A 33 -58.63 20.98 -0.11
CA LEU A 33 -57.39 20.40 -0.59
C LEU A 33 -57.72 19.64 -1.88
N LEU A 34 -57.32 20.20 -3.02
CA LEU A 34 -57.06 19.41 -4.23
C LEU A 34 -55.95 18.43 -3.87
N VAL A 35 -56.31 17.22 -3.42
CA VAL A 35 -55.37 16.12 -3.30
C VAL A 35 -55.00 15.73 -4.72
N ALA A 36 -53.86 16.24 -5.20
CA ALA A 36 -53.18 15.64 -6.32
C ALA A 36 -52.83 14.21 -5.90
N VAL A 37 -53.63 13.24 -6.34
CA VAL A 37 -53.25 11.83 -6.28
C VAL A 37 -52.07 11.68 -7.22
N CYS A 38 -50.85 11.84 -6.68
CA CYS A 38 -49.67 11.30 -7.33
C CYS A 38 -49.86 9.79 -7.36
N GLN A 39 -50.36 9.28 -8.48
CA GLN A 39 -50.27 7.86 -8.78
C GLN A 39 -48.78 7.54 -8.84
N HIS A 40 -48.24 6.95 -7.76
CA HIS A 40 -47.00 6.20 -7.88
C HIS A 40 -47.36 4.98 -8.72
N VAL A 41 -47.06 5.06 -10.03
CA VAL A 41 -46.92 3.86 -10.85
C VAL A 41 -45.85 3.03 -10.14
N ALA A 42 -46.20 1.82 -9.69
CA ALA A 42 -45.23 0.92 -9.12
C ALA A 42 -44.16 0.70 -10.20
N ALA A 43 -42.91 1.07 -9.90
CA ALA A 43 -41.81 0.85 -10.85
C ALA A 43 -41.85 -0.61 -11.29
N ALA A 44 -41.88 -0.84 -12.61
CA ALA A 44 -41.92 -2.18 -13.16
C ALA A 44 -40.78 -3.01 -12.56
N ASP A 45 -41.08 -4.26 -12.16
CA ASP A 45 -40.07 -5.19 -11.69
C ASP A 45 -39.33 -5.75 -12.91
N GLY A 46 -38.12 -5.23 -13.16
CA GLY A 46 -37.31 -5.62 -14.32
C GLY A 46 -37.00 -7.12 -14.36
N GLU A 47 -36.93 -7.79 -13.21
CA GLU A 47 -36.73 -9.25 -13.14
C GLU A 47 -37.98 -9.99 -13.63
N ALA A 48 -39.16 -9.54 -13.17
CA ALA A 48 -40.42 -10.14 -13.58
C ALA A 48 -40.67 -9.95 -15.08
N VAL A 49 -40.44 -8.75 -15.61
CA VAL A 49 -40.60 -8.46 -17.04
C VAL A 49 -39.60 -9.26 -17.89
N TRP A 50 -38.35 -9.38 -17.44
CA TRP A 50 -37.36 -10.22 -18.12
C TRP A 50 -37.79 -11.68 -18.21
N ASN A 51 -38.23 -12.26 -17.08
CA ASN A 51 -38.65 -13.65 -17.01
C ASN A 51 -39.90 -13.93 -17.86
N ASP A 52 -40.83 -12.96 -17.91
CA ASP A 52 -42.08 -13.07 -18.67
C ASP A 52 -41.84 -12.95 -20.19
N ARG A 53 -41.00 -12.01 -20.63
CA ARG A 53 -40.97 -11.56 -22.03
C ARG A 53 -39.64 -11.74 -22.76
N CYS A 54 -38.54 -11.97 -22.06
CA CYS A 54 -37.19 -11.95 -22.65
C CYS A 54 -36.42 -13.27 -22.46
N ALA A 55 -36.58 -13.93 -21.30
CA ALA A 55 -35.77 -15.09 -20.91
C ALA A 55 -35.94 -16.30 -21.83
N SER A 56 -37.10 -16.45 -22.50
CA SER A 56 -37.36 -17.55 -23.44
C SER A 56 -36.39 -17.56 -24.63
N CYS A 57 -35.95 -16.38 -25.08
CA CYS A 57 -35.00 -16.25 -26.18
C CYS A 57 -33.57 -16.05 -25.65
N HIS A 58 -33.40 -15.27 -24.59
CA HIS A 58 -32.07 -14.84 -24.12
C HIS A 58 -31.48 -15.67 -22.97
N GLY A 59 -32.23 -16.63 -22.42
CA GLY A 59 -31.80 -17.38 -21.23
C GLY A 59 -32.06 -16.61 -19.92
N GLY A 60 -31.90 -17.30 -18.79
CA GLY A 60 -32.25 -16.74 -17.48
C GLY A 60 -31.32 -15.58 -17.05
N MET A 61 -30.07 -15.63 -17.49
CA MET A 61 -28.99 -14.69 -17.19
C MET A 61 -28.35 -14.14 -18.47
N GLY A 62 -29.10 -14.09 -19.58
CA GLY A 62 -28.59 -13.57 -20.85
C GLY A 62 -27.57 -14.49 -21.53
N GLU A 63 -27.46 -15.77 -21.14
CA GLU A 63 -26.51 -16.73 -21.71
C GLU A 63 -26.85 -17.19 -23.14
N GLY A 64 -28.05 -16.87 -23.62
CA GLY A 64 -28.59 -17.36 -24.89
C GLY A 64 -29.25 -18.73 -24.76
N THR A 65 -29.98 -19.12 -25.80
CA THR A 65 -30.68 -20.41 -25.91
C THR A 65 -30.19 -21.19 -27.14
N THR A 66 -30.70 -22.40 -27.36
CA THR A 66 -30.36 -23.16 -28.58
C THR A 66 -30.80 -22.48 -29.86
N GLU A 67 -31.93 -21.75 -29.82
CA GLU A 67 -32.47 -21.02 -30.96
C GLU A 67 -31.79 -19.65 -31.12
N PHE A 68 -31.44 -19.00 -30.01
CA PHE A 68 -30.74 -17.71 -29.98
C PHE A 68 -29.45 -17.82 -29.13
N PRO A 69 -28.35 -18.38 -29.68
CA PRO A 69 -27.17 -18.76 -28.89
C PRO A 69 -26.26 -17.59 -28.50
N ALA A 70 -26.56 -16.36 -28.95
CA ALA A 70 -25.73 -15.20 -28.68
C ALA A 70 -25.97 -14.67 -27.26
N PRO A 71 -24.97 -14.68 -26.36
CA PRO A 71 -25.12 -14.14 -25.03
C PRO A 71 -25.19 -12.61 -25.06
N LEU A 72 -25.93 -12.04 -24.10
CA LEU A 72 -26.07 -10.61 -23.91
C LEU A 72 -25.00 -10.07 -22.96
N PHE A 73 -24.07 -9.29 -23.52
CA PHE A 73 -23.14 -8.47 -22.76
C PHE A 73 -22.80 -7.21 -23.55
N GLY A 74 -22.38 -6.15 -22.86
CA GLY A 74 -21.94 -4.91 -23.49
C GLY A 74 -21.80 -3.78 -22.49
N ASP A 75 -21.60 -2.57 -23.00
CA ASP A 75 -21.28 -1.36 -22.24
C ASP A 75 -22.26 -0.20 -22.53
N ARG A 76 -23.35 -0.46 -23.24
CA ARG A 76 -24.37 0.56 -23.54
C ARG A 76 -24.94 1.15 -22.26
N PRO A 77 -25.09 2.49 -22.14
CA PRO A 77 -25.79 3.10 -21.01
C PRO A 77 -27.23 2.60 -20.90
N THR A 78 -27.77 2.52 -19.68
CA THR A 78 -29.13 2.04 -19.40
C THR A 78 -30.20 2.69 -20.28
N VAL A 79 -30.12 4.00 -20.53
CA VAL A 79 -31.10 4.72 -21.35
C VAL A 79 -31.04 4.28 -22.83
N GLU A 80 -29.84 4.06 -23.36
CA GLU A 80 -29.68 3.55 -24.73
C GLU A 80 -30.13 2.10 -24.85
N LEU A 81 -29.85 1.30 -23.83
CA LEU A 81 -30.27 -0.10 -23.75
C LEU A 81 -31.80 -0.22 -23.65
N ALA A 82 -32.44 0.62 -22.83
CA ALA A 82 -33.89 0.74 -22.75
C ALA A 82 -34.48 1.11 -24.11
N GLY A 83 -33.95 2.15 -24.76
CA GLY A 83 -34.41 2.54 -26.09
C GLY A 83 -34.20 1.47 -27.16
N LEU A 84 -33.17 0.62 -27.03
CA LEU A 84 -33.00 -0.54 -27.91
C LEU A 84 -34.07 -1.61 -27.65
N ILE A 85 -34.35 -1.92 -26.39
CA ILE A 85 -35.41 -2.86 -25.98
C ILE A 85 -36.74 -2.40 -26.58
N GLU A 86 -37.13 -1.13 -26.40
CA GLU A 86 -38.40 -0.59 -26.92
C GLU A 86 -38.57 -0.75 -28.45
N ARG A 87 -37.48 -0.75 -29.21
CA ARG A 87 -37.53 -0.81 -30.68
C ARG A 87 -37.49 -2.22 -31.24
N THR A 88 -37.02 -3.18 -30.45
CA THR A 88 -36.67 -4.51 -30.99
C THR A 88 -37.23 -5.67 -30.19
N MET A 89 -37.71 -5.45 -28.97
CA MET A 89 -38.09 -6.50 -28.04
C MET A 89 -39.46 -6.23 -27.40
N PRO A 90 -40.30 -7.26 -27.22
CA PRO A 90 -40.11 -8.65 -27.66
C PRO A 90 -40.11 -8.82 -29.19
N ASP A 91 -39.47 -9.88 -29.68
CA ASP A 91 -39.43 -10.17 -31.11
C ASP A 91 -40.86 -10.38 -31.65
N GLY A 92 -41.19 -9.69 -32.74
CA GLY A 92 -42.52 -9.69 -33.32
C GLY A 92 -43.59 -8.85 -32.60
N SER A 93 -43.34 -8.34 -31.38
CA SER A 93 -44.27 -7.44 -30.67
C SER A 93 -43.58 -6.38 -29.78
N PRO A 94 -42.73 -5.47 -30.32
CA PRO A 94 -42.00 -4.48 -29.52
C PRO A 94 -42.86 -3.55 -28.66
N GLU A 95 -44.11 -3.32 -29.08
CA GLU A 95 -45.11 -2.55 -28.32
C GLU A 95 -45.41 -3.13 -26.94
N ASP A 96 -45.11 -4.42 -26.72
CA ASP A 96 -45.34 -5.11 -25.46
C ASP A 96 -44.29 -4.78 -24.41
N CYS A 97 -43.17 -4.11 -24.70
CA CYS A 97 -42.18 -3.71 -23.68
C CYS A 97 -41.68 -2.30 -23.93
N VAL A 98 -42.42 -1.31 -23.41
CA VAL A 98 -42.16 0.11 -23.64
C VAL A 98 -42.09 0.92 -22.35
N GLY A 99 -41.42 2.08 -22.39
CA GLY A 99 -41.40 3.03 -21.29
C GLY A 99 -40.77 2.48 -20.02
N GLU A 100 -41.51 2.51 -18.91
CA GLU A 100 -40.98 2.10 -17.61
C GLU A 100 -40.61 0.61 -17.53
N GLU A 101 -41.30 -0.25 -18.28
CA GLU A 101 -40.97 -1.68 -18.34
C GLU A 101 -39.63 -1.91 -19.06
N ALA A 102 -39.42 -1.27 -20.22
CA ALA A 102 -38.16 -1.37 -20.95
C ALA A 102 -36.98 -0.80 -20.12
N ARG A 103 -37.20 0.31 -19.41
CA ARG A 103 -36.20 0.88 -18.50
C ARG A 103 -35.89 -0.05 -17.34
N ALA A 104 -36.91 -0.65 -16.72
CA ALA A 104 -36.72 -1.58 -15.61
C ALA A 104 -35.95 -2.83 -16.03
N VAL A 105 -36.27 -3.41 -17.20
CA VAL A 105 -35.51 -4.54 -17.76
C VAL A 105 -34.07 -4.14 -18.04
N ALA A 106 -33.85 -2.98 -18.68
CA ALA A 106 -32.50 -2.48 -18.96
C ALA A 106 -31.66 -2.32 -17.66
N GLU A 107 -32.26 -1.76 -16.61
CA GLU A 107 -31.61 -1.60 -15.30
C GLU A 107 -31.29 -2.95 -14.66
N TRP A 108 -32.21 -3.90 -14.76
CA TRP A 108 -32.02 -5.23 -14.19
C TRP A 108 -30.92 -6.00 -14.92
N ILE A 109 -30.95 -6.08 -16.27
CA ILE A 109 -29.90 -6.80 -17.02
C ILE A 109 -28.53 -6.16 -16.83
N GLN A 110 -28.44 -4.82 -16.79
CA GLN A 110 -27.20 -4.09 -16.47
C GLN A 110 -26.57 -4.56 -15.17
N GLN A 111 -27.41 -4.71 -14.14
CA GLN A 111 -26.96 -5.13 -12.81
C GLN A 111 -26.68 -6.63 -12.72
N LYS A 112 -27.39 -7.46 -13.47
CA LYS A 112 -27.28 -8.92 -13.33
C LYS A 112 -26.19 -9.53 -14.19
N PHE A 113 -26.10 -9.18 -15.46
CA PHE A 113 -25.17 -9.83 -16.38
C PHE A 113 -24.66 -8.97 -17.54
N TYR A 114 -25.33 -7.90 -17.97
CA TYR A 114 -24.97 -7.21 -19.21
C TYR A 114 -23.67 -6.39 -19.10
N SER A 115 -23.50 -5.62 -18.02
CA SER A 115 -22.38 -4.66 -17.86
C SER A 115 -21.01 -5.30 -17.65
N PRO A 116 -19.90 -4.61 -17.94
CA PRO A 116 -18.56 -5.04 -17.56
C PRO A 116 -18.44 -5.34 -16.06
N GLU A 117 -19.09 -4.55 -15.21
CA GLU A 117 -19.10 -4.75 -13.75
C GLU A 117 -19.87 -6.01 -13.34
N ALA A 118 -21.00 -6.30 -14.00
CA ALA A 118 -21.76 -7.53 -13.77
C ALA A 118 -20.99 -8.76 -14.25
N GLN A 119 -20.40 -8.69 -15.44
CA GLN A 119 -19.53 -9.74 -15.99
C GLN A 119 -18.33 -10.01 -15.06
N ALA A 120 -17.70 -8.98 -14.51
CA ALA A 120 -16.61 -9.13 -13.54
C ALA A 120 -17.05 -9.81 -12.23
N ARG A 121 -18.30 -9.60 -11.79
CA ARG A 121 -18.87 -10.31 -10.63
C ARG A 121 -19.17 -11.77 -10.91
N LEU A 122 -19.72 -12.07 -12.10
CA LEU A 122 -20.06 -13.43 -12.52
C LEU A 122 -18.84 -14.28 -12.88
N HIS A 123 -17.78 -13.60 -13.37
CA HIS A 123 -16.55 -14.22 -13.81
C HIS A 123 -15.36 -13.61 -13.06
N PRO A 124 -15.23 -13.87 -11.74
CA PRO A 124 -14.11 -13.35 -10.98
C PRO A 124 -12.80 -13.86 -11.61
N PRO A 125 -11.76 -13.01 -11.68
CA PRO A 125 -10.48 -13.42 -12.25
C PRO A 125 -9.96 -14.63 -11.48
N ARG A 126 -9.52 -15.67 -12.21
CA ARG A 126 -8.93 -16.86 -11.60
C ARG A 126 -7.69 -16.44 -10.81
N VAL A 127 -7.64 -16.80 -9.54
CA VAL A 127 -6.43 -16.66 -8.73
C VAL A 127 -5.41 -17.68 -9.24
N SER A 128 -4.44 -17.22 -10.02
CA SER A 128 -3.29 -18.02 -10.45
C SER A 128 -2.02 -17.49 -9.80
N LEU A 129 -1.11 -18.38 -9.43
CA LEU A 129 0.23 -18.00 -9.02
C LEU A 129 0.95 -17.37 -10.22
N SER A 130 1.35 -16.10 -10.08
CA SER A 130 2.23 -15.46 -11.05
C SER A 130 3.68 -15.77 -10.71
N ARG A 131 4.49 -16.04 -11.74
CA ARG A 131 5.95 -16.15 -11.57
C ARG A 131 6.51 -14.73 -11.49
N LEU A 132 6.93 -14.34 -10.29
CA LEU A 132 7.58 -13.06 -10.08
C LEU A 132 8.97 -13.04 -10.72
N THR A 133 9.32 -11.92 -11.34
CA THR A 133 10.73 -11.60 -11.66
C THR A 133 11.54 -11.51 -10.37
N VAL A 134 12.87 -11.61 -10.46
CA VAL A 134 13.76 -11.50 -9.28
C VAL A 134 13.54 -10.18 -8.53
N SER A 135 13.34 -9.09 -9.26
CA SER A 135 13.06 -7.76 -8.68
C SER A 135 11.70 -7.73 -7.96
N GLN A 136 10.65 -8.28 -8.58
CA GLN A 136 9.33 -8.36 -7.96
C GLN A 136 9.35 -9.24 -6.71
N TYR A 137 10.03 -10.38 -6.74
CA TYR A 137 10.16 -11.27 -5.60
C TYR A 137 10.86 -10.59 -4.42
N ARG A 138 12.00 -9.93 -4.65
CA ARG A 138 12.75 -9.22 -3.59
C ARG A 138 11.92 -8.10 -2.97
N ASN A 139 11.20 -7.32 -3.78
CA ASN A 139 10.33 -6.27 -3.27
C ASN A 139 9.15 -6.85 -2.49
N ALA A 140 8.48 -7.89 -3.00
CA ALA A 140 7.37 -8.52 -2.31
C ALA A 140 7.78 -9.09 -0.94
N VAL A 141 8.94 -9.76 -0.86
CA VAL A 141 9.45 -10.27 0.43
C VAL A 141 9.82 -9.13 1.38
N ALA A 142 10.49 -8.08 0.88
CA ALA A 142 10.84 -6.93 1.71
C ALA A 142 9.58 -6.22 2.24
N ASP A 143 8.57 -5.98 1.39
CA ASP A 143 7.29 -5.37 1.76
C ASP A 143 6.52 -6.21 2.78
N LEU A 144 6.44 -7.52 2.53
CA LEU A 144 5.83 -8.45 3.47
C LEU A 144 6.55 -8.40 4.82
N SER A 145 7.88 -8.41 4.83
CA SER A 145 8.66 -8.32 6.08
C SER A 145 8.42 -7.00 6.83
N THR A 146 8.30 -5.87 6.12
CA THR A 146 7.99 -4.58 6.73
C THR A 146 6.57 -4.48 7.25
N SER A 147 5.62 -5.20 6.66
CA SER A 147 4.21 -5.11 7.08
C SER A 147 3.98 -5.58 8.52
N PHE A 148 4.91 -6.36 9.09
CA PHE A 148 4.90 -6.81 10.48
C PHE A 148 5.72 -5.91 11.43
N GLN A 149 6.26 -4.80 10.94
CA GLN A 149 7.15 -3.91 11.70
C GLN A 149 6.59 -2.47 11.72
N TRP A 150 7.20 -1.58 12.50
CA TRP A 150 6.83 -0.16 12.45
C TRP A 150 7.36 0.48 11.18
N LEU A 151 6.59 1.41 10.61
CA LEU A 151 7.00 2.13 9.40
C LEU A 151 7.97 3.25 9.79
N ALA A 152 9.18 3.19 9.22
CA ALA A 152 10.08 4.33 9.23
C ALA A 152 9.64 5.37 8.19
N ARG A 153 9.66 6.65 8.56
CA ARG A 153 9.51 7.76 7.62
C ARG A 153 10.80 8.57 7.63
N ALA A 154 11.14 9.18 6.49
CA ALA A 154 12.16 10.20 6.50
C ALA A 154 11.53 11.47 7.08
N GLY A 155 11.94 11.88 8.29
CA GLY A 155 11.57 13.18 8.84
C GLY A 155 12.26 14.35 8.12
N ASP A 156 11.95 15.58 8.55
CA ASP A 156 12.47 16.80 7.93
C ASP A 156 13.96 17.07 8.23
N LYS A 157 14.55 16.31 9.15
CA LYS A 157 15.97 16.44 9.54
C LYS A 157 16.84 15.48 8.75
N SER A 158 17.97 15.98 8.26
CA SER A 158 18.99 15.19 7.57
C SER A 158 20.23 15.00 8.43
N GLY A 159 20.89 13.84 8.30
CA GLY A 159 22.10 13.49 9.05
C GLY A 159 21.91 12.29 9.98
N LEU A 160 22.85 12.07 10.90
CA LEU A 160 22.81 11.02 11.92
C LEU A 160 22.83 11.64 13.31
N SER A 161 22.13 11.03 14.27
CA SER A 161 22.22 11.39 15.67
C SER A 161 23.56 10.92 16.23
N GLY A 162 24.46 11.86 16.52
CA GLY A 162 25.78 11.64 17.10
C GLY A 162 25.76 11.85 18.61
N SER A 163 26.12 10.82 19.36
CA SER A 163 26.39 10.87 20.80
C SER A 163 27.89 10.81 21.05
N TYR A 164 28.43 11.80 21.76
CA TYR A 164 29.87 11.96 21.98
C TYR A 164 30.22 11.76 23.45
N TYR A 165 31.26 10.98 23.71
CA TYR A 165 31.63 10.50 25.03
C TYR A 165 33.09 10.85 25.36
N ALA A 166 33.33 11.29 26.59
CA ALA A 166 34.68 11.54 27.13
C ALA A 166 35.39 10.24 27.61
N ASP A 167 35.01 9.09 27.04
CA ASP A 167 35.63 7.80 27.25
C ASP A 167 35.51 6.94 25.99
N ARG A 168 36.24 5.82 25.90
CA ARG A 168 36.15 4.90 24.76
C ARG A 168 35.03 3.86 24.84
N ARG A 169 34.29 3.82 25.96
CA ARG A 169 33.37 2.72 26.31
C ARG A 169 31.90 3.10 26.19
N PHE A 170 31.60 4.29 25.66
CA PHE A 170 30.23 4.78 25.48
C PHE A 170 29.44 4.82 26.79
N ARG A 171 30.11 5.11 27.91
CA ARG A 171 29.43 5.14 29.21
C ARG A 171 28.46 6.31 29.25
N ARG A 172 27.20 6.07 29.64
CA ARG A 172 26.15 7.10 29.62
C ARG A 172 26.48 8.33 30.46
N ASP A 173 27.15 8.17 31.60
CA ASP A 173 27.62 9.25 32.47
C ASP A 173 28.78 10.07 31.86
N GLN A 174 29.44 9.53 30.83
CA GLN A 174 30.52 10.20 30.10
C GLN A 174 30.05 10.87 28.82
N ARG A 175 28.76 10.80 28.47
CA ARG A 175 28.20 11.49 27.31
C ARG A 175 28.19 13.00 27.55
N LYS A 176 28.83 13.76 26.67
CA LYS A 176 29.00 15.22 26.78
C LYS A 176 28.19 16.00 25.75
N ILE A 177 28.07 15.45 24.54
CA ILE A 177 27.39 16.13 23.43
C ILE A 177 26.42 15.16 22.76
N GLU A 178 25.23 15.66 22.44
CA GLU A 178 24.30 15.06 21.49
C GLU A 178 23.97 16.08 20.41
N ARG A 179 24.14 15.70 19.14
CA ARG A 179 23.77 16.55 18.00
C ARG A 179 23.46 15.72 16.78
N VAL A 180 22.85 16.35 15.78
CA VAL A 180 22.68 15.74 14.45
C VAL A 180 23.84 16.18 13.57
N ASP A 181 24.63 15.22 13.10
CA ASP A 181 25.72 15.46 12.16
C ASP A 181 25.22 15.20 10.74
N PRO A 182 25.20 16.20 9.84
CA PRO A 182 24.69 16.03 8.46
C PRO A 182 25.42 14.93 7.69
N GLN A 183 26.71 14.76 7.97
CA GLN A 183 27.59 13.74 7.39
C GLN A 183 28.58 13.27 8.45
N VAL A 184 29.20 12.11 8.22
CA VAL A 184 30.32 11.63 9.03
C VAL A 184 31.60 11.79 8.22
N ASP A 185 32.27 12.92 8.41
CA ASP A 185 33.58 13.25 7.84
C ASP A 185 34.30 14.23 8.77
N PHE A 186 35.11 13.67 9.67
CA PHE A 186 35.72 14.41 10.78
C PHE A 186 37.24 14.19 10.82
N PRO A 187 38.03 15.20 10.42
CA PRO A 187 39.49 15.18 10.56
C PRO A 187 39.92 15.81 11.89
N PHE A 188 39.78 15.09 13.00
CA PHE A 188 40.14 15.62 14.33
C PHE A 188 41.64 15.88 14.50
N ALA A 189 42.49 15.21 13.71
CA ALA A 189 43.95 15.23 13.88
C ALA A 189 44.32 14.94 15.35
N ALA A 190 45.15 15.76 15.98
CA ALA A 190 45.51 15.59 17.39
C ALA A 190 44.44 16.05 18.39
N GLY A 191 43.34 16.66 17.92
CA GLY A 191 42.30 17.26 18.77
C GLY A 191 41.17 16.31 19.16
N SER A 192 40.09 16.92 19.62
CA SER A 192 38.82 16.28 19.99
C SER A 192 37.63 17.11 19.47
N PRO A 193 36.39 16.60 19.54
CA PRO A 193 35.19 17.32 19.11
C PRO A 193 34.91 18.60 19.91
N ASP A 194 35.34 18.64 21.17
CA ASP A 194 35.23 19.76 22.11
C ASP A 194 36.32 19.59 23.16
N ALA A 195 37.34 20.47 23.13
CA ALA A 195 38.52 20.33 23.98
C ALA A 195 38.26 20.63 25.46
N GLU A 196 37.15 21.29 25.80
CA GLU A 196 36.80 21.61 27.19
C GLU A 196 36.12 20.41 27.87
N GLN A 197 35.32 19.66 27.12
CA GLN A 197 34.51 18.57 27.68
C GLN A 197 35.04 17.17 27.37
N ILE A 198 35.78 17.02 26.27
CA ILE A 198 36.21 15.73 25.71
C ILE A 198 37.72 15.74 25.54
N PRO A 199 38.48 14.99 26.36
CA PRO A 199 39.93 14.89 26.22
C PRO A 199 40.34 14.29 24.85
N PRO A 200 41.38 14.81 24.19
CA PRO A 200 41.83 14.31 22.91
C PRO A 200 42.52 12.94 22.99
N GLU A 201 42.93 12.46 24.16
CA GLU A 201 43.64 11.18 24.31
C GLU A 201 42.71 9.96 24.23
N GLU A 202 41.46 10.11 24.67
CA GLU A 202 40.47 9.04 24.72
C GLU A 202 39.06 9.60 24.61
N PHE A 203 38.35 9.22 23.55
CA PHE A 203 36.95 9.56 23.36
C PHE A 203 36.27 8.61 22.39
N SER A 204 34.94 8.62 22.36
CA SER A 204 34.16 7.81 21.44
C SER A 204 32.91 8.52 20.95
N ILE A 205 32.41 8.08 19.80
CA ILE A 205 31.24 8.65 19.15
C ILE A 205 30.36 7.52 18.64
N GLN A 206 29.06 7.60 18.91
CA GLN A 206 28.04 6.73 18.33
C GLN A 206 27.15 7.54 17.41
N TRP A 207 27.20 7.22 16.12
CA TRP A 207 26.20 7.70 15.17
C TRP A 207 25.10 6.67 15.03
N ARG A 208 23.85 7.13 15.12
CA ARG A 208 22.62 6.33 15.00
C ARG A 208 21.63 7.05 14.11
N GLY A 209 20.94 6.29 13.27
CA GLY A 209 19.91 6.79 12.38
C GLY A 209 19.64 5.78 11.28
N SER A 210 19.32 6.28 10.09
CA SER A 210 19.02 5.43 8.95
C SER A 210 19.54 5.99 7.63
N LEU A 211 19.74 5.08 6.69
CA LEU A 211 20.15 5.32 5.31
C LEU A 211 18.94 5.29 4.38
N ILE A 212 18.76 6.33 3.57
CA ILE A 212 17.71 6.45 2.55
C ILE A 212 18.28 6.02 1.20
N VAL A 213 17.73 4.94 0.66
CA VAL A 213 18.23 4.30 -0.57
C VAL A 213 17.35 4.68 -1.75
N GLN A 214 17.95 5.30 -2.76
CA GLN A 214 17.24 5.77 -3.97
C GLN A 214 17.39 4.84 -5.17
N GLN A 215 18.40 3.96 -5.16
CA GLN A 215 18.70 3.06 -6.27
C GLN A 215 18.82 1.63 -5.76
N THR A 216 18.31 0.69 -6.54
CA THR A 216 18.43 -0.73 -6.20
C THR A 216 19.78 -1.25 -6.71
N GLY A 217 20.53 -1.93 -5.85
CA GLY A 217 21.78 -2.57 -6.26
C GLY A 217 22.77 -2.75 -5.11
N TRP A 218 24.01 -3.08 -5.49
CA TRP A 218 25.13 -3.20 -4.57
C TRP A 218 25.70 -1.82 -4.23
N TYR A 219 25.67 -1.49 -2.95
CA TYR A 219 26.36 -0.35 -2.37
C TYR A 219 27.66 -0.82 -1.76
N GLU A 220 28.78 -0.21 -2.14
CA GLU A 220 30.05 -0.40 -1.44
C GLU A 220 30.17 0.68 -0.35
N PHE A 221 30.20 0.26 0.91
CA PHE A 221 30.46 1.13 2.05
C PHE A 221 31.96 1.17 2.32
N ILE A 222 32.47 2.37 2.57
CA ILE A 222 33.89 2.64 2.71
C ILE A 222 34.08 3.43 4.00
N LEU A 223 34.79 2.86 4.95
CA LEU A 223 35.11 3.49 6.22
C LEU A 223 36.59 3.87 6.21
N LYS A 224 36.88 5.17 6.27
CA LYS A 224 38.25 5.69 6.40
C LYS A 224 38.48 6.13 7.84
N THR A 225 39.40 5.48 8.54
CA THR A 225 39.71 5.76 9.95
C THR A 225 41.09 5.23 10.33
N GLU A 226 41.77 5.95 11.22
CA GLU A 226 43.01 5.52 11.87
C GLU A 226 42.77 4.93 13.26
N ASN A 227 41.51 4.83 13.69
CA ASN A 227 41.11 4.38 15.02
C ASN A 227 40.08 3.24 14.94
N GLY A 228 39.62 2.76 16.10
CA GLY A 228 38.73 1.61 16.19
C GLY A 228 37.29 1.95 15.81
N ALA A 229 36.63 1.07 15.06
CA ALA A 229 35.25 1.31 14.62
C ALA A 229 34.45 0.03 14.27
N LYS A 230 33.12 0.14 14.30
CA LYS A 230 32.16 -0.84 13.77
C LYS A 230 31.05 -0.13 13.01
N LEU A 231 30.87 -0.50 11.74
CA LEU A 231 29.78 -0.03 10.89
C LEU A 231 28.72 -1.13 10.77
N PHE A 232 27.47 -0.77 11.01
CA PHE A 232 26.30 -1.64 10.85
C PHE A 232 25.36 -1.05 9.81
N VAL A 233 24.94 -1.87 8.85
CA VAL A 233 24.00 -1.48 7.80
C VAL A 233 22.96 -2.57 7.68
N ASN A 234 21.69 -2.22 7.93
CA ASN A 234 20.53 -3.11 7.88
C ASN A 234 20.56 -4.32 8.84
N ASN A 235 21.60 -4.47 9.66
CA ASN A 235 21.72 -5.53 10.66
C ASN A 235 22.38 -4.96 11.91
N PRO A 236 21.64 -4.75 13.02
CA PRO A 236 22.20 -4.19 14.24
C PRO A 236 23.08 -5.17 15.04
N ASP A 237 22.99 -6.47 14.76
CA ASP A 237 23.68 -7.52 15.52
C ASP A 237 25.03 -7.88 14.90
N THR A 238 25.13 -7.81 13.57
CA THR A 238 26.34 -8.18 12.83
C THR A 238 26.90 -6.97 12.08
N PRO A 239 28.09 -6.47 12.45
CA PRO A 239 28.72 -5.34 11.75
C PRO A 239 29.03 -5.72 10.30
N LEU A 240 28.79 -4.79 9.38
CA LEU A 240 29.22 -4.88 8.00
C LEU A 240 30.74 -4.66 7.86
N ILE A 241 31.30 -3.75 8.67
CA ILE A 241 32.75 -3.54 8.81
C ILE A 241 33.06 -3.58 10.32
N ASP A 242 33.93 -4.49 10.75
CA ASP A 242 34.43 -4.57 12.12
C ASP A 242 35.94 -4.37 12.15
N VAL A 243 36.34 -3.18 12.60
CA VAL A 243 37.75 -2.79 12.79
C VAL A 243 37.96 -2.32 14.22
N TRP A 244 37.37 -3.03 15.19
CA TRP A 244 37.47 -2.69 16.61
C TRP A 244 38.86 -2.85 17.17
N VAL A 245 39.55 -3.90 16.73
CA VAL A 245 40.93 -4.21 17.07
C VAL A 245 41.70 -4.24 15.76
N ARG A 246 42.64 -3.32 15.60
CA ARG A 246 43.41 -3.15 14.37
C ARG A 246 44.84 -3.64 14.55
N SER A 247 45.35 -4.31 13.54
CA SER A 247 46.77 -4.58 13.31
C SER A 247 47.13 -4.07 11.91
N GLY A 248 48.31 -3.48 11.76
CA GLY A 248 48.78 -2.93 10.48
C GLY A 248 48.46 -1.44 10.25
N SER A 249 48.78 -0.97 9.04
CA SER A 249 48.73 0.45 8.64
C SER A 249 47.56 0.80 7.72
N GLU A 250 46.67 -0.14 7.42
CA GLU A 250 45.52 0.08 6.56
C GLU A 250 44.49 0.99 7.23
N THR A 251 44.08 2.07 6.57
CA THR A 251 43.14 3.06 7.11
C THR A 251 41.81 3.13 6.35
N THR A 252 41.65 2.33 5.29
CA THR A 252 40.46 2.31 4.44
C THR A 252 39.88 0.91 4.40
N PHE A 253 38.63 0.75 4.82
CA PHE A 253 37.95 -0.54 4.90
C PHE A 253 36.71 -0.53 4.02
N ARG A 254 36.47 -1.60 3.27
CA ARG A 254 35.37 -1.69 2.31
C ARG A 254 34.52 -2.92 2.56
N ALA A 255 33.21 -2.79 2.39
CA ALA A 255 32.28 -3.90 2.40
C ALA A 255 31.03 -3.56 1.59
N SER A 256 30.39 -4.56 0.98
CA SER A 256 29.22 -4.35 0.12
C SER A 256 27.93 -4.85 0.75
N ARG A 257 26.82 -4.16 0.47
CA ARG A 257 25.47 -4.59 0.84
C ARG A 257 24.52 -4.32 -0.33
N TYR A 258 23.69 -5.31 -0.68
CA TYR A 258 22.63 -5.12 -1.65
C TYR A 258 21.44 -4.43 -0.98
N LEU A 259 20.93 -3.35 -1.57
CA LEU A 259 19.82 -2.57 -1.04
C LEU A 259 18.77 -2.33 -2.13
N LEU A 260 17.51 -2.14 -1.72
CA LEU A 260 16.37 -1.85 -2.61
C LEU A 260 16.03 -0.36 -2.55
N ALA A 261 15.77 0.23 -3.71
CA ALA A 261 15.32 1.61 -3.84
C ALA A 261 14.01 1.88 -3.09
N GLY A 262 13.82 3.13 -2.65
CA GLY A 262 12.60 3.60 -2.00
C GLY A 262 12.46 3.17 -0.54
N ARG A 263 13.53 2.62 0.06
CA ARG A 263 13.51 2.10 1.43
C ARG A 263 14.51 2.82 2.33
N ILE A 264 14.24 2.73 3.63
CA ILE A 264 15.04 3.31 4.71
C ILE A 264 15.59 2.15 5.54
N TYR A 265 16.90 2.17 5.78
CA TYR A 265 17.63 1.06 6.42
C TYR A 265 18.35 1.54 7.69
N PRO A 266 18.37 0.78 8.79
CA PRO A 266 19.10 1.20 9.98
C PRO A 266 20.59 1.29 9.66
N LEU A 267 21.20 2.38 10.12
CA LEU A 267 22.62 2.67 9.95
C LEU A 267 23.18 3.10 11.31
N SER A 268 24.24 2.44 11.74
CA SER A 268 24.96 2.84 12.95
C SER A 268 26.46 2.69 12.79
N LEU A 269 27.19 3.64 13.37
CA LEU A 269 28.65 3.63 13.43
C LEU A 269 29.07 3.85 14.87
N ASP A 270 29.79 2.89 15.42
CA ASP A 270 30.52 3.02 16.67
C ASP A 270 31.98 3.30 16.33
N TRP A 271 32.54 4.36 16.91
CA TRP A 271 33.93 4.75 16.66
C TRP A 271 34.56 5.22 17.97
N PHE A 272 35.85 4.94 18.16
CA PHE A 272 36.59 5.44 19.31
C PHE A 272 38.07 5.68 18.99
N LYS A 273 38.67 6.59 19.74
CA LYS A 273 40.11 6.82 19.85
C LYS A 273 40.59 6.37 21.23
N PHE A 274 41.75 5.72 21.30
CA PHE A 274 42.45 5.38 22.52
C PHE A 274 43.97 5.47 22.38
N LYS A 275 44.53 6.59 22.83
CA LYS A 275 45.98 6.87 22.89
C LYS A 275 46.70 6.98 21.55
N GLU A 276 46.01 6.86 20.41
CA GLU A 276 46.62 7.16 19.11
C GLU A 276 46.93 8.66 18.99
N PRO A 277 47.98 9.07 18.26
CA PRO A 277 48.35 10.48 18.11
C PRO A 277 47.28 11.29 17.35
N THR A 278 46.62 10.66 16.38
CA THR A 278 45.65 11.28 15.49
C THR A 278 44.30 10.58 15.56
N ALA A 279 43.25 11.32 15.21
CA ALA A 279 41.92 10.79 14.99
C ALA A 279 41.31 11.30 13.70
N SER A 280 40.71 10.38 12.95
CA SER A 280 39.89 10.70 11.79
C SER A 280 38.83 9.65 11.56
N VAL A 281 37.69 10.06 11.02
CA VAL A 281 36.64 9.15 10.59
C VAL A 281 35.85 9.75 9.44
N ALA A 282 35.75 9.02 8.33
CA ALA A 282 34.87 9.35 7.23
C ALA A 282 34.07 8.12 6.80
N LEU A 283 32.75 8.27 6.73
CA LEU A 283 31.83 7.27 6.21
C LEU A 283 31.46 7.63 4.77
N MET A 284 31.94 6.82 3.86
CA MET A 284 31.77 6.99 2.43
C MET A 284 31.01 5.81 1.84
N TRP A 285 30.51 6.00 0.63
CA TRP A 285 29.92 4.93 -0.15
C TRP A 285 30.23 5.09 -1.63
N LYS A 286 30.00 4.03 -2.39
CA LYS A 286 29.82 4.06 -3.83
C LYS A 286 28.47 3.43 -4.14
N PRO A 287 27.45 4.23 -4.53
CA PRO A 287 26.15 3.69 -4.89
C PRO A 287 26.22 2.94 -6.24
N PRO A 288 25.21 2.11 -6.58
CA PRO A 288 25.09 1.50 -7.89
C PRO A 288 25.23 2.57 -8.98
N PHE A 289 26.06 2.32 -9.99
CA PHE A 289 26.31 3.25 -11.11
C PHE A 289 26.82 4.65 -10.72
N GLY A 290 27.20 4.87 -9.46
CA GLY A 290 27.75 6.13 -8.99
C GLY A 290 29.25 6.09 -8.73
N VAL A 291 29.72 7.18 -8.13
CA VAL A 291 31.12 7.38 -7.75
C VAL A 291 31.29 7.29 -6.24
N GLU A 292 32.53 7.08 -5.79
CA GLU A 292 32.86 7.15 -4.37
C GLU A 292 32.66 8.58 -3.85
N GLU A 293 31.85 8.74 -2.81
CA GLU A 293 31.60 10.03 -2.14
C GLU A 293 31.35 9.82 -0.64
N VAL A 294 31.55 10.86 0.18
CA VAL A 294 31.04 10.89 1.57
C VAL A 294 29.52 10.77 1.50
N ILE A 295 28.91 9.93 2.34
CA ILE A 295 27.46 9.72 2.29
C ILE A 295 26.75 11.08 2.45
N PRO A 296 26.01 11.55 1.43
CA PRO A 296 25.41 12.88 1.48
C PRO A 296 24.29 12.96 2.51
N ALA A 297 24.11 14.12 3.15
CA ALA A 297 23.10 14.31 4.20
C ALA A 297 21.68 13.92 3.75
N ARG A 298 21.33 14.16 2.48
CA ARG A 298 20.03 13.75 1.88
C ARG A 298 19.75 12.25 1.93
N HIS A 299 20.78 11.43 2.13
CA HIS A 299 20.68 9.98 2.27
C HIS A 299 20.69 9.53 3.74
N LEU A 300 20.72 10.46 4.69
CA LEU A 300 20.81 10.17 6.11
C LEU A 300 19.64 10.83 6.86
N THR A 301 19.03 10.09 7.78
CA THR A 301 18.05 10.62 8.72
C THR A 301 18.44 10.23 10.15
N PRO A 302 18.28 11.12 11.15
CA PRO A 302 18.57 10.78 12.54
C PRO A 302 17.52 9.83 13.13
N GLU A 303 16.41 9.62 12.43
CA GLU A 303 15.37 8.67 12.83
C GLU A 303 15.81 7.23 12.59
N ASN A 304 15.46 6.35 13.53
CA ASN A 304 15.77 4.93 13.41
C ASN A 304 14.73 4.23 12.52
N SER A 305 15.16 3.16 11.86
CA SER A 305 14.30 2.28 11.06
C SER A 305 14.54 0.83 11.45
N PRO A 306 13.55 -0.05 11.27
CA PRO A 306 13.77 -1.44 11.57
C PRO A 306 14.53 -2.12 10.40
N PRO A 307 15.29 -3.20 10.67
CA PRO A 307 16.00 -3.92 9.63
C PRO A 307 15.03 -4.60 8.67
N LEU A 308 15.40 -4.61 7.39
CA LEU A 308 14.63 -5.19 6.30
C LEU A 308 15.22 -6.52 5.86
N ILE A 309 14.36 -7.49 5.56
CA ILE A 309 14.78 -8.75 4.97
C ILE A 309 14.95 -8.55 3.47
N ILE A 310 16.16 -8.77 2.98
CA ILE A 310 16.48 -8.74 1.55
C ILE A 310 16.92 -10.14 1.15
N PRO A 311 16.19 -10.84 0.26
CA PRO A 311 16.64 -12.12 -0.27
C PRO A 311 17.91 -11.95 -1.10
N GLU A 312 19.04 -12.39 -0.55
CA GLU A 312 20.34 -12.44 -1.23
C GLU A 312 20.54 -13.73 -2.03
N THR A 313 19.59 -14.68 -1.97
CA THR A 313 19.64 -15.92 -2.74
C THR A 313 19.85 -15.63 -4.23
N ALA A 314 20.80 -16.34 -4.84
CA ALA A 314 21.02 -16.27 -6.27
C ALA A 314 19.84 -16.93 -7.00
N PHE A 315 19.14 -16.14 -7.81
CA PHE A 315 18.10 -16.64 -8.69
C PHE A 315 18.66 -16.77 -10.12
N PRO A 316 18.14 -17.71 -10.93
CA PRO A 316 18.40 -17.70 -12.36
C PRO A 316 18.04 -16.34 -12.97
N PRO A 317 18.73 -15.88 -14.03
CA PRO A 317 18.32 -14.71 -14.78
C PRO A 317 16.88 -14.89 -15.30
N ASP A 318 16.12 -13.80 -15.27
CA ASP A 318 14.73 -13.72 -15.74
C ASP A 318 14.62 -13.63 -17.27
#